data_AF-A0A6C1N2H5-F1
#
_entry.id   AF-A0A6C1N2H5-F1
#
_cell.length_a   1.000
_cell.length_b   1.000
_cell.length_c   1.000
_cell.angle_alpha   90.00
_cell.angle_beta   90.00
_cell.angle_gamma   90.00
#
_symmetry.space_group_name_H-M   'P 1'
#
loop_
_entity.id
_entity.type
_entity.pdbx_description
1 polymer ?
#
loop_
_entity_poly.entity_id
_entity_poly.type
_entity_poly.pdbx_seq_one_letter_code
_entity_poly.pdbx_strand_id
1 'polypeptide(L)'
;MVLKATSVRLDDDTLARVGQMAEAMDRPRAWLMAEAIKQYVPREEWFIREVEKGVQAADEGCLTDHGDMRAKWDRKRADQMD
;
A
#
# COMPACT_ATOMS: atom_id res chain seq x y z
N MET A 1 4.25 5.33 -24.41
CA MET A 1 2.84 5.33 -23.96
C MET A 1 2.34 6.77 -24.00
N VAL A 2 1.15 7.03 -24.53
CA VAL A 2 0.60 8.40 -24.63
C VAL A 2 -0.07 8.77 -23.31
N LEU A 3 0.28 9.93 -22.74
CA LEU A 3 -0.36 10.46 -21.54
C LEU A 3 -1.72 11.07 -21.86
N LYS A 4 -2.71 10.83 -21.00
CA LYS A 4 -4.05 11.44 -21.10
C LYS A 4 -4.27 12.42 -19.95
N ALA A 5 -4.75 13.61 -20.27
CA ALA A 5 -5.11 14.59 -19.25
C ALA A 5 -6.35 14.11 -18.46
N THR A 6 -6.27 14.17 -17.14
CA THR A 6 -7.36 13.80 -16.22
C THR A 6 -7.48 14.90 -15.17
N SER A 7 -8.71 15.32 -14.87
CA SER A 7 -8.98 16.30 -13.81
C SER A 7 -9.18 15.57 -12.47
N VAL A 8 -8.53 16.05 -11.42
CA VAL A 8 -8.63 15.51 -10.06
C VAL A 8 -9.01 16.66 -9.13
N ARG A 9 -9.95 16.41 -8.21
CA ARG A 9 -10.32 17.35 -7.17
C ARG A 9 -9.48 17.09 -5.94
N LEU A 10 -8.82 18.12 -5.43
CA LEU A 10 -8.04 18.12 -4.20
C LEU A 10 -8.52 19.29 -3.34
N ASP A 11 -8.56 19.10 -2.03
CA ASP A 11 -8.73 20.21 -1.10
C ASP A 11 -7.50 21.14 -1.11
N ASP A 12 -7.69 22.36 -0.61
CA ASP A 12 -6.67 23.41 -0.65
C ASP A 12 -5.39 23.02 0.11
N ASP A 13 -5.51 22.32 1.25
CA ASP A 13 -4.36 21.88 2.05
C ASP A 13 -3.52 20.85 1.27
N THR A 14 -4.17 19.82 0.74
CA THR A 14 -3.52 18.80 -0.09
C THR A 14 -2.85 19.42 -1.31
N LEU A 15 -3.51 20.34 -2.01
CA LEU A 15 -2.95 21.00 -3.18
C LEU A 15 -1.71 21.85 -2.82
N ALA A 16 -1.76 22.56 -1.70
CA ALA A 16 -0.63 23.35 -1.20
C ALA A 16 0.58 22.45 -0.89
N ARG A 17 0.36 21.34 -0.18
CA ARG A 17 1.41 20.38 0.18
C ARG A 17 2.04 19.73 -1.06
N VAL A 18 1.24 19.34 -2.04
CA VAL A 18 1.74 18.82 -3.33
C VAL A 18 2.56 19.87 -4.06
N GLY A 19 2.14 21.14 -4.01
CA GLY A 19 2.90 22.26 -4.58
C GLY A 19 4.30 22.39 -3.98
N GLN A 20 4.38 22.44 -2.64
CA GLN A 20 5.66 22.57 -1.92
C GLN A 20 6.60 21.39 -2.20
N MET A 21 6.08 20.17 -2.22
CA MET A 21 6.87 18.98 -2.55
C MET A 21 7.40 19.04 -3.99
N ALA A 22 6.55 19.41 -4.95
CA ALA A 22 6.93 19.50 -6.35
C ALA A 22 8.02 20.57 -6.58
N GLU A 23 7.93 21.72 -5.91
CA GLU A 23 8.93 22.78 -5.94
C GLU A 23 10.28 22.31 -5.36
N ALA A 24 10.26 21.67 -4.18
CA ALA A 24 11.47 21.13 -3.56
C ALA A 24 12.17 20.05 -4.41
N MET A 25 11.41 19.35 -5.27
CA MET A 25 11.91 18.32 -6.18
C MET A 25 12.31 18.87 -7.56
N ASP A 26 12.11 20.16 -7.83
CA ASP A 26 12.23 20.78 -9.17
C ASP A 26 11.43 20.01 -10.24
N ARG A 27 10.17 19.71 -9.92
CA ARG A 27 9.25 18.97 -10.80
C ARG A 27 7.90 19.68 -10.94
N PRO A 28 7.20 19.52 -12.08
CA PRO A 28 5.82 19.99 -12.19
C PRO A 28 4.88 19.24 -11.23
N ARG A 29 3.90 19.94 -10.65
CA ARG A 29 2.84 19.35 -9.82
C ARG A 29 2.16 18.15 -10.48
N ALA A 30 1.83 18.27 -11.77
CA ALA A 30 1.21 17.21 -12.55
C ALA A 30 2.07 15.94 -12.65
N TRP A 31 3.39 16.09 -12.70
CA TRP A 31 4.32 14.95 -12.69
C TRP A 31 4.26 14.22 -11.35
N LEU A 32 4.33 14.96 -10.24
CA LEU A 32 4.28 14.37 -8.89
C LEU A 32 2.94 13.67 -8.64
N MET A 33 1.82 14.28 -9.06
CA MET A 33 0.49 13.65 -8.97
C MET A 33 0.41 12.35 -9.78
N ALA A 34 0.91 12.36 -11.01
CA ALA A 34 0.92 11.17 -11.86
C ALA A 34 1.80 10.05 -11.26
N GLU A 35 2.97 10.40 -10.73
CA GLU A 35 3.88 9.44 -10.10
C GLU A 35 3.26 8.85 -8.82
N ALA A 36 2.61 9.67 -7.98
CA ALA A 36 1.91 9.19 -6.80
C ALA A 36 0.81 8.19 -7.15
N ILE A 37 0.01 8.47 -8.19
CA ILE A 37 -1.03 7.55 -8.67
C ILE A 37 -0.40 6.25 -9.19
N LYS A 38 0.69 6.36 -9.96
CA LYS A 38 1.41 5.21 -10.52
C LYS A 38 1.98 4.28 -9.44
N GLN A 39 2.39 4.83 -8.30
CA GLN A 39 2.84 4.04 -7.16
C GLN A 39 1.68 3.47 -6.33
N TYR A 40 0.58 4.22 -6.23
CA TYR A 40 -0.61 3.82 -5.48
C TYR A 40 -1.31 2.61 -6.12
N VAL A 41 -1.55 2.65 -7.43
CA VAL A 41 -2.40 1.64 -8.11
C VAL A 41 -1.86 0.21 -7.94
N PRO A 42 -0.58 -0.12 -8.25
CA PRO A 42 -0.09 -1.49 -8.11
C PRO A 42 -0.10 -1.97 -6.65
N ARG A 43 0.12 -1.06 -5.69
CA ARG A 43 0.10 -1.39 -4.27
C ARG A 43 -1.31 -1.78 -3.83
N GLU A 44 -2.32 -1.00 -4.22
CA GLU A 44 -3.71 -1.30 -3.87
C GLU A 44 -4.23 -2.54 -4.62
N GLU A 45 -3.88 -2.73 -5.89
CA GLU A 45 -4.21 -3.94 -6.64
C GLU A 45 -3.66 -5.20 -5.96
N TRP A 46 -2.40 -5.14 -5.51
CA TRP A 46 -1.80 -6.22 -4.74
C TRP A 46 -2.54 -6.44 -3.43
N PHE A 47 -2.80 -5.37 -2.67
CA PHE A 47 -3.43 -5.47 -1.36
C PHE A 47 -4.83 -6.08 -1.45
N ILE A 48 -5.68 -5.57 -2.35
CA ILE A 48 -7.04 -6.09 -2.58
C ILE A 48 -6.97 -7.59 -2.89
N ARG A 49 -6.09 -7.99 -3.81
CA ARG A 49 -5.94 -9.40 -4.20
C ARG A 49 -5.49 -10.28 -3.04
N GLU A 50 -4.52 -9.84 -2.23
CA GLU A 50 -4.06 -10.66 -1.09
C GLU A 50 -5.09 -10.74 0.04
N VAL A 51 -5.88 -9.67 0.24
CA VAL A 51 -7.02 -9.69 1.17
C VAL A 51 -8.08 -10.69 0.69
N GLU A 52 -8.49 -10.63 -0.58
CA GLU A 52 -9.46 -11.56 -1.16
C GLU A 52 -9.01 -13.02 -1.01
N LYS A 53 -7.74 -13.31 -1.31
CA LYS A 53 -7.15 -14.65 -1.08
C LYS A 53 -7.21 -15.07 0.39
N GLY A 54 -6.90 -14.16 1.30
CA GLY A 54 -6.94 -14.42 2.74
C GLY A 54 -8.35 -14.74 3.24
N VAL A 55 -9.35 -14.00 2.75
CA VAL A 55 -10.77 -14.24 3.04
C VAL A 55 -11.19 -15.61 2.49
N GLN A 56 -10.87 -15.91 1.23
CA GLN A 56 -11.19 -17.20 0.63
C GLN A 56 -10.55 -18.37 1.40
N ALA A 57 -9.27 -18.26 1.77
CA ALA A 57 -8.60 -19.29 2.56
C ALA A 57 -9.27 -19.49 3.93
N ALA A 58 -9.74 -18.41 4.56
CA ALA A 58 -10.49 -18.50 5.81
C ALA A 58 -11.83 -19.21 5.63
N ASP A 59 -12.59 -18.87 4.57
CA ASP A 59 -13.88 -19.48 4.24
C ASP A 59 -13.73 -20.99 3.92
N GLU A 60 -12.61 -21.37 3.30
CA GLU A 60 -12.24 -22.78 3.03
C GLU A 60 -11.70 -23.51 4.27
N GLY A 61 -11.62 -22.84 5.43
CA GLY A 61 -11.13 -23.42 6.68
C GLY A 61 -9.61 -23.58 6.76
N CYS A 62 -8.85 -22.97 5.84
CA CYS A 62 -7.39 -22.91 5.87
C CYS A 62 -6.89 -21.90 6.93
N LEU A 63 -7.31 -22.10 8.18
CA LEU A 63 -6.96 -21.28 9.34
C LEU A 63 -6.01 -22.04 10.27
N THR A 64 -5.21 -21.30 11.02
CA THR A 64 -4.36 -21.85 12.09
C THR A 64 -4.97 -21.53 13.43
N ASP A 65 -5.00 -22.51 14.34
CA ASP A 65 -5.42 -22.28 15.71
C ASP A 65 -4.54 -21.23 16.43
N HIS A 66 -5.14 -20.45 17.32
CA HIS A 66 -4.45 -19.39 18.04
C HIS A 66 -3.28 -19.91 18.90
N GLY A 67 -3.44 -21.08 19.54
CA GLY A 67 -2.43 -21.72 20.36
C GLY A 67 -1.21 -22.14 19.55
N ASP A 68 -1.44 -22.76 18.39
CA ASP A 68 -0.38 -23.18 17.47
C ASP A 68 0.39 -21.98 16.92
N MET A 69 -0.31 -20.90 16.58
CA MET A 69 0.31 -19.66 16.11
C MET A 69 1.17 -19.00 17.19
N ARG A 70 0.70 -18.98 18.44
CA ARG A 70 1.47 -18.47 19.59
C ARG A 70 2.75 -19.28 19.81
N ALA A 71 2.64 -20.61 19.86
CA ALA A 71 3.79 -21.48 20.05
C ALA A 71 4.85 -21.30 18.94
N LYS A 72 4.41 -21.09 17.70
CA LYS A 72 5.29 -20.78 16.56
C LYS A 72 6.06 -19.46 16.76
N TRP A 73 5.39 -18.42 17.26
CA TRP A 73 6.01 -17.12 17.50
C TRP A 73 6.97 -17.12 18.69
N ASP A 74 6.60 -17.82 19.77
CA ASP A 74 7.48 -17.97 20.94
C ASP A 74 8.79 -18.67 20.57
N ARG A 75 8.72 -19.71 19.73
CA ARG A 75 9.91 -20.39 19.19
C ARG A 75 10.77 -19.46 18.33
N LYS A 76 10.16 -18.75 17.37
CA LYS A 76 10.88 -17.80 16.51
C LYS A 76 11.58 -16.69 17.30
N ARG A 77 11.01 -16.30 18.45
CA ARG A 77 11.61 -15.31 19.35
C ARG A 77 12.80 -15.90 20.11
N ALA A 78 12.70 -17.14 20.60
CA ALA A 78 13.81 -17.82 21.26
C ALA A 78 15.01 -17.99 20.30
N ASP A 79 14.75 -18.42 19.05
CA ASP A 79 15.79 -18.62 18.03
C ASP A 79 16.51 -17.33 17.59
N GLN A 80 15.93 -16.15 17.85
CA GLN A 80 16.57 -14.85 17.57
C GLN A 80 17.42 -14.34 18.74
N MET A 81 17.31 -14.96 19.92
CA MET A 81 18.01 -14.57 21.14
C MET A 81 19.22 -15.46 21.44
N ASP A 82 19.39 -16.56 20.69
CA ASP A 82 20.60 -17.40 20.62
C ASP A 82 21.54 -16.92 19.50
#